data_AF-A0A519VJ30-F1
#
_entry.id   AF-A0A519VJ30-F1
#
_cell.length_a   1.000
_cell.length_b   1.000
_cell.length_c   1.000
_cell.angle_alpha   90.00
_cell.angle_beta   90.00
_cell.angle_gamma   90.00
#
_symmetry.space_group_name_H-M   'P 1'
#
loop_
_entity.id
_entity.type
_entity.pdbx_description
1 polymer ?
#
loop_
_entity_poly.entity_id
_entity_poly.type
_entity_poly.pdbx_seq_one_letter_code
_entity_poly.pdbx_strand_id
1 'polypeptide(L)'
;PKEIKAFYMKLDEDGRTVQAMDVLFPGIGEIIGGSAREADLVKLQTRMAEMHVPEDELWWYLDTRRFGTAPHAGFGLGFERLVLFVTGMTNIRDVIPFPRFPKNAEF
;
A
#
# COMPACT_ATOMS: atom_id res chain seq x y z
N PRO A 1 0.34 11.33 7.81
CA PRO A 1 1.64 12.02 7.64
C PRO A 1 2.45 11.36 6.53
N LYS A 2 3.11 12.14 5.67
CA LYS A 2 3.89 11.61 4.55
C LYS A 2 5.09 10.78 5.00
N GLU A 3 5.64 11.06 6.17
CA GLU A 3 6.87 10.45 6.70
C GLU A 3 6.70 8.96 7.04
N ILE A 4 5.47 8.54 7.35
CA ILE A 4 5.13 7.16 7.73
C ILE A 4 4.41 6.38 6.63
N LYS A 5 4.33 6.95 5.42
CA LYS A 5 3.61 6.37 4.28
C LYS A 5 4.55 6.27 3.08
N ALA A 6 4.21 5.37 2.15
CA ALA A 6 5.07 5.05 1.01
C ALA A 6 5.26 6.22 0.04
N PHE A 7 6.38 6.22 -0.70
CA PHE A 7 6.76 7.29 -1.64
C PHE A 7 5.73 7.56 -2.74
N TYR A 8 4.96 6.54 -3.13
CA TYR A 8 4.00 6.63 -4.25
C TYR A 8 2.69 7.30 -3.89
N MET A 9 2.42 7.61 -2.61
CA MET A 9 1.15 8.19 -2.19
C MET A 9 1.11 9.68 -2.54
N LYS A 10 0.01 10.13 -3.14
CA LYS A 10 -0.16 11.52 -3.60
C LYS A 10 -0.03 12.50 -2.43
N LEU A 11 0.81 13.52 -2.58
CA LEU A 11 1.02 14.56 -1.57
C LEU A 11 -0.15 15.56 -1.59
N ASP A 12 -0.68 15.88 -0.41
CA ASP A 12 -1.69 16.93 -0.28
C ASP A 12 -1.09 18.34 -0.45
N GLU A 13 -1.97 19.32 -0.65
CA GLU A 13 -1.58 20.72 -0.84
C GLU A 13 -0.84 21.31 0.39
N ASP A 14 -1.07 20.74 1.57
CA ASP A 14 -0.40 21.14 2.81
C ASP A 14 1.08 20.72 2.88
N GLY A 15 1.51 19.82 1.99
CA GLY A 15 2.87 19.27 1.93
C GLY A 15 3.27 18.38 3.12
N ARG A 16 2.33 18.05 4.01
CA ARG A 16 2.53 17.28 5.26
C ARG A 16 1.78 15.95 5.23
N THR A 17 0.61 15.90 4.60
CA THR A 17 -0.17 14.67 4.48
C THR A 17 -0.15 14.11 3.07
N VAL A 18 -0.62 12.86 2.98
CA VAL A 18 -0.80 12.16 1.71
C VAL A 18 -2.23 11.65 1.66
N GLN A 19 -2.74 11.48 0.45
CA GLN A 19 -4.09 10.97 0.17
C GLN A 19 -4.14 9.45 0.34
N ALA A 20 -3.96 9.01 1.59
CA ALA A 20 -4.07 7.63 2.03
C ALA A 20 -5.41 7.36 2.70
N MET A 21 -5.87 6.11 2.63
CA MET A 21 -7.07 5.65 3.35
C MET A 21 -6.83 4.25 3.89
N ASP A 22 -7.30 4.02 5.11
CA ASP A 22 -7.26 2.72 5.77
C ASP A 22 -8.68 2.41 6.27
N VAL A 23 -9.25 1.26 5.90
CA VAL A 23 -10.59 0.82 6.30
C VAL A 23 -10.46 -0.08 7.53
N LEU A 24 -11.10 0.33 8.62
CA LEU A 24 -11.02 -0.35 9.91
C LEU A 24 -12.32 -1.10 10.22
N PHE A 25 -12.20 -2.39 10.52
CA PHE A 25 -13.29 -3.29 10.88
C PHE A 25 -13.21 -3.68 12.36
N PRO A 26 -14.35 -3.98 13.00
CA PRO A 26 -14.38 -4.39 14.40
C PRO A 26 -13.62 -5.71 14.61
N GLY A 27 -12.86 -5.81 15.70
CA GLY A 27 -12.09 -6.99 16.09
C GLY A 27 -10.77 -7.15 15.33
N ILE A 28 -10.80 -7.12 13.99
CA ILE A 28 -9.60 -7.37 13.17
C ILE A 28 -8.73 -6.12 12.99
N GLY A 29 -9.29 -4.91 13.05
CA GLY A 29 -8.60 -3.67 12.72
C GLY A 29 -8.60 -3.40 11.20
N GLU A 30 -7.46 -3.04 10.62
CA GLU A 30 -7.37 -2.72 9.19
C GLU A 30 -7.70 -3.92 8.29
N ILE A 31 -8.56 -3.74 7.28
CA ILE A 31 -8.86 -4.76 6.27
C ILE A 31 -8.43 -4.34 4.87
N ILE A 32 -8.57 -3.05 4.55
CA ILE A 32 -8.21 -2.46 3.26
C ILE A 32 -7.30 -1.27 3.53
N GLY A 33 -6.18 -1.20 2.81
CA GLY A 33 -5.29 -0.03 2.79
C GLY A 33 -5.14 0.46 1.36
N GLY A 34 -5.21 1.76 1.13
CA GLY A 34 -5.13 2.34 -0.20
C GLY A 34 -4.68 3.78 -0.23
N SER A 35 -4.46 4.28 -1.44
CA SER A 35 -4.11 5.68 -1.64
C SER A 35 -4.44 6.13 -3.06
N ALA A 36 -4.63 7.44 -3.23
CA ALA A 36 -4.36 8.05 -4.52
C ALA A 36 -2.85 7.97 -4.80
N ARG A 37 -2.48 7.82 -6.06
CA ARG A 37 -1.08 7.73 -6.46
C ARG A 37 -0.58 9.09 -6.91
N GLU A 38 0.68 9.41 -6.59
CA GLU A 38 1.30 10.64 -7.06
C GLU A 38 1.39 10.60 -8.59
N ALA A 39 0.76 11.57 -9.24
CA ALA A 39 0.64 11.66 -10.70
C ALA A 39 1.63 12.67 -11.27
N ASP A 40 2.14 13.59 -10.44
CA ASP A 40 3.18 14.54 -10.80
C ASP A 40 4.56 13.86 -10.70
N LEU A 41 5.27 13.82 -11.83
CA LEU A 41 6.58 13.17 -11.91
C LEU A 41 7.61 13.81 -10.97
N VAL A 42 7.64 15.14 -10.89
CA VAL A 42 8.63 15.88 -10.08
C VAL A 42 8.40 15.63 -8.60
N LYS A 43 7.13 15.66 -8.16
CA LYS A 43 6.78 15.35 -6.76
C LYS A 43 7.13 13.90 -6.43
N LEU A 44 6.86 12.96 -7.34
CA LEU A 44 7.19 11.55 -7.16
C LEU A 44 8.70 11.33 -7.02
N GLN A 45 9.51 11.89 -7.92
CA GLN A 45 10.99 11.80 -7.86
C GLN A 45 11.54 12.44 -6.58
N THR A 46 11.01 13.60 -6.18
CA THR A 46 11.38 14.24 -4.90
C THR A 46 11.14 13.30 -3.72
N ARG A 47 9.98 12.64 -3.68
CA ARG A 47 9.65 11.66 -2.62
C ARG A 47 10.52 10.41 -2.68
N MET A 48 10.88 9.94 -3.87
CA MET A 48 11.80 8.82 -4.05
C MET A 48 13.19 9.16 -3.49
N ALA A 49 13.71 10.36 -3.79
CA ALA A 49 14.98 10.83 -3.25
C ALA A 49 14.94 10.96 -1.71
N GLU A 50 13.88 11.56 -1.14
CA GLU A 50 13.71 11.68 0.32
C GLU A 50 13.68 10.32 1.04
N MET A 51 13.12 9.29 0.39
CA MET A 51 12.98 7.94 0.94
C MET A 51 14.09 6.98 0.47
N HIS A 52 15.11 7.49 -0.24
CA HIS A 52 16.24 6.70 -0.77
C HIS A 52 15.80 5.54 -1.68
N VAL A 53 14.77 5.76 -2.50
CA VAL A 53 14.28 4.79 -3.48
C VAL A 53 15.01 5.01 -4.82
N PRO A 54 15.73 3.99 -5.36
CA PRO A 54 16.47 4.13 -6.61
C PRO A 54 15.53 4.32 -7.81
N GLU A 55 15.70 5.43 -8.54
CA GLU A 55 14.89 5.75 -9.72
C GLU A 55 15.20 4.85 -10.93
N ASP A 56 16.45 4.42 -11.05
CA ASP A 56 16.95 3.58 -12.13
C ASP A 56 16.33 2.18 -12.13
N GLU A 57 16.03 1.62 -10.95
CA GLU A 57 15.30 0.35 -10.83
C GLU A 57 13.80 0.48 -11.19
N LEU A 58 13.27 1.70 -11.08
CA LEU A 58 11.85 2.02 -11.26
C LEU A 58 11.59 2.94 -12.48
N TRP A 59 12.50 2.96 -13.45
CA TRP A 59 12.39 3.79 -14.65
C TRP A 59 11.04 3.62 -15.37
N TRP A 60 10.58 2.37 -15.48
CA TRP A 60 9.31 1.99 -16.11
C TRP A 60 8.10 2.50 -15.31
N TYR A 61 8.24 2.62 -13.99
CA TYR A 61 7.20 3.18 -13.13
C TYR A 61 7.14 4.71 -13.28
N LEU A 62 8.28 5.38 -13.43
CA LEU A 62 8.33 6.82 -13.72
C LEU A 62 7.74 7.15 -15.10
N ASP A 63 7.94 6.29 -16.09
CA ASP A 63 7.40 6.47 -17.45
C ASP A 63 5.88 6.54 -17.48
N THR A 64 5.19 5.86 -16.55
CA THR A 64 3.73 5.98 -16.40
C THR A 64 3.26 7.41 -16.09
N ARG A 65 4.16 8.28 -15.59
CA ARG A 65 3.89 9.70 -15.36
C ARG A 65 4.30 10.58 -16.54
N ARG A 66 5.13 10.08 -17.46
CA ARG A 66 5.63 10.82 -18.64
C ARG A 66 4.68 10.75 -19.83
N PHE A 67 4.02 9.62 -20.03
CA PHE A 67 3.22 9.36 -21.23
C PHE A 67 1.72 9.39 -20.94
N GLY A 68 1.16 10.59 -20.77
CA GLY A 68 -0.30 10.76 -20.60
C GLY A 68 -0.82 10.29 -19.24
N THR A 69 -0.15 10.71 -18.15
CA THR A 69 -0.56 10.39 -16.78
C THR A 69 -2.01 10.80 -16.51
N ALA A 70 -2.71 10.04 -15.67
CA ALA A 70 -4.06 10.34 -15.22
C ALA A 70 -4.12 10.33 -13.69
N PRO A 71 -5.03 11.09 -13.06
CA PRO A 71 -5.35 10.89 -11.66
C PRO A 71 -5.87 9.46 -11.45
N HIS A 72 -5.18 8.68 -10.60
CA HIS A 72 -5.54 7.29 -10.33
C HIS A 72 -5.35 6.95 -8.85
N ALA A 73 -6.16 6.01 -8.38
CA ALA A 73 -6.14 5.50 -7.01
C ALA A 73 -6.30 3.98 -7.03
N GLY A 74 -5.87 3.32 -5.96
CA GLY A 74 -6.08 1.89 -5.77
C GLY A 74 -5.90 1.48 -4.32
N PHE A 75 -6.23 0.24 -4.02
CA PHE A 75 -6.16 -0.32 -2.68
C PHE A 75 -5.72 -1.78 -2.72
N GLY A 76 -5.26 -2.27 -1.58
CA GLY A 76 -5.02 -3.69 -1.31
C GLY A 76 -5.99 -4.19 -0.25
N LEU A 77 -6.42 -5.43 -0.40
CA LEU A 77 -7.26 -6.14 0.56
C LEU A 77 -6.49 -7.38 1.03
N GLY A 78 -6.33 -7.55 2.34
CA GLY A 78 -5.79 -8.78 2.89
C GLY A 78 -6.82 -9.91 2.77
N PHE A 79 -6.65 -10.81 1.81
CA PHE A 79 -7.63 -11.86 1.53
C PHE A 79 -7.89 -12.75 2.75
N GLU A 80 -6.84 -13.23 3.42
CA GLU A 80 -6.96 -14.05 4.64
C GLU A 80 -7.63 -13.28 5.78
N ARG A 81 -7.45 -11.95 5.86
CA ARG A 81 -8.13 -11.12 6.88
C ARG A 81 -9.62 -11.00 6.60
N LEU A 82 -10.02 -10.94 5.32
CA LEU A 82 -11.43 -11.03 4.95
C LEU A 82 -12.01 -12.41 5.32
N VAL A 83 -11.30 -13.50 5.00
CA VAL A 83 -11.75 -14.86 5.36
C VAL A 83 -11.89 -15.01 6.87
N LEU A 84 -10.93 -14.51 7.66
CA LEU A 84 -10.98 -14.48 9.13
C LEU A 84 -12.23 -13.75 9.62
N PHE A 85 -12.53 -12.59 9.04
CA PHE A 85 -13.70 -11.80 9.42
C PHE A 85 -15.02 -12.53 9.15
N VAL A 86 -15.20 -13.08 7.94
CA VAL A 86 -16.48 -13.70 7.55
C VAL A 86 -16.70 -15.08 8.17
N THR A 87 -15.63 -15.79 8.53
CA THR A 87 -15.71 -17.09 9.20
C THR A 87 -15.79 -16.98 10.72
N GLY A 88 -15.42 -15.84 11.31
CA GLY A 88 -15.36 -15.64 12.76
C GLY A 88 -14.17 -16.32 13.44
N MET A 89 -13.23 -16.87 12.66
CA MET A 89 -11.98 -17.42 13.18
C MET A 89 -11.13 -16.30 13.77
N THR A 90 -10.23 -16.61 14.70
CA THR A 90 -9.40 -15.60 15.38
C THR A 90 -7.93 -15.66 15.00
N ASN A 91 -7.46 -16.77 14.42
CA ASN A 91 -6.07 -16.98 14.02
C ASN A 91 -5.98 -17.04 12.48
N ILE A 92 -5.13 -16.19 11.92
CA ILE A 92 -4.90 -16.11 10.46
C ILE A 92 -4.36 -17.42 9.86
N ARG A 93 -3.78 -18.29 10.69
CA ARG A 93 -3.27 -19.60 10.28
C ARG A 93 -4.37 -20.59 9.92
N ASP A 94 -5.58 -20.38 10.44
CA ASP A 94 -6.69 -21.33 10.28
C ASP A 94 -7.56 -21.00 9.05
N VAL A 95 -7.23 -19.92 8.34
CA VAL A 95 -7.97 -19.42 7.17
C VAL A 95 -7.16 -19.52 5.88
N ILE A 96 -6.02 -20.20 5.92
CA ILE A 96 -5.21 -20.59 4.77
C ILE A 96 -4.83 -22.07 4.94
N PRO A 97 -4.84 -22.90 3.87
CA PRO A 97 -4.62 -24.34 4.02
C PRO A 97 -3.31 -24.73 4.69
N PHE A 98 -2.21 -24.08 4.31
CA PHE A 98 -0.85 -24.39 4.79
C PHE A 98 -0.13 -23.07 5.11
N PRO A 99 -0.27 -22.52 6.33
CA PRO A 99 0.27 -21.20 6.67
C PRO A 99 1.80 -21.17 6.62
N ARG A 100 2.37 -19.99 6.36
CA ARG A 100 3.82 -19.76 6.37
C ARG A 100 4.15 -18.63 7.34
N PHE A 101 5.05 -18.90 8.28
CA PHE A 101 5.47 -17.93 9.30
C PHE A 101 6.89 -18.27 9.80
N PRO A 102 7.57 -17.40 10.56
CA PRO A 102 8.96 -17.65 10.97
C PRO A 102 9.14 -19.04 11.60
N LYS A 103 10.11 -19.80 11.08
CA LYS A 103 10.43 -21.20 11.47
C LYS A 103 9.36 -22.24 11.12
N ASN A 104 8.39 -21.95 10.26
CA ASN A 104 7.37 -22.90 9.81
C ASN A 104 7.11 -22.79 8.30
N ALA A 105 7.41 -23.88 7.58
CA ALA A 105 7.20 -24.00 6.14
C ALA A 105 6.71 -25.40 5.71
N GLU A 106 6.20 -26.19 6.66
CA GLU A 106 5.58 -27.50 6.42
C GLU A 106 4.13 -27.34 5.95
N PHE A 107 3.49 -28.43 5.52
CA PHE A 107 2.06 -28.42 5.20
C PHE A 107 1.25 -28.05 6.46
#